data_AF-A0A1G6KNZ6-F1
#
_entry.id   AF-A0A1G6KNZ6-F1
#
_cell.length_a   1.000
_cell.length_b   1.000
_cell.length_c   1.000
_cell.angle_alpha   90.00
_cell.angle_beta   90.00
_cell.angle_gamma   90.00
#
_symmetry.space_group_name_H-M   'P 1'
#
loop_
_entity.id
_entity.type
_entity.pdbx_description
1 polymer ?
#
loop_
_entity_poly.entity_id
_entity_poly.type
_entity_poly.pdbx_seq_one_letter_code
_entity_poly.pdbx_strand_id
1 'polypeptide(L)'
;MDHRHHRQELVEKLDEMETNQMLVFPHQRNQPRVTIHCKRRGEYRHWWVVKGLEENYQSTNIQAVIDHLLQIRPLESYQASITLAREEVSMGNVFDLYETENPLA
;
A
#
# COMPACT_ATOMS: atom_id res chain seq x y z
N MET A 1 1.08 -16.84 -19.60
CA MET A 1 0.96 -15.40 -19.30
C MET A 1 2.30 -14.94 -18.77
N ASP A 2 2.85 -13.86 -19.33
CA ASP A 2 4.26 -13.51 -19.20
C ASP A 2 4.49 -12.63 -17.95
N HIS A 3 5.34 -13.10 -17.04
CA HIS A 3 5.64 -12.46 -15.75
C HIS A 3 6.11 -11.00 -15.89
N ARG A 4 6.70 -10.66 -17.04
CA ARG A 4 7.14 -9.28 -17.33
C ARG A 4 5.98 -8.30 -17.39
N HIS A 5 4.83 -8.72 -17.93
CA HIS A 5 3.67 -7.86 -18.10
C HIS A 5 3.02 -7.53 -16.74
N HIS A 6 2.90 -8.53 -15.84
CA HIS A 6 2.35 -8.30 -14.50
C HIS A 6 3.23 -7.38 -13.66
N ARG A 7 4.56 -7.49 -13.76
CA ARG A 7 5.47 -6.59 -13.04
C ARG A 7 5.31 -5.15 -13.52
N GLN A 8 5.23 -4.96 -14.84
CA GLN A 8 5.07 -3.64 -15.42
C GLN A 8 3.72 -3.01 -15.05
N GLU A 9 2.63 -3.78 -15.11
CA GLU A 9 1.30 -3.31 -14.70
C GLU A 9 1.29 -2.85 -13.23
N LEU A 10 1.99 -3.57 -12.33
CA LEU A 10 2.10 -3.17 -10.93
C LEU A 10 2.89 -1.88 -10.74
N VAL A 11 3.96 -1.68 -11.52
CA VAL A 11 4.73 -0.44 -11.49
C VAL A 11 3.85 0.73 -11.93
N GLU A 12 3.12 0.57 -13.03
CA GLU A 12 2.19 1.58 -13.56
C GLU A 12 1.10 1.92 -12.54
N LYS A 13 0.45 0.90 -11.94
CA LYS A 13 -0.54 1.12 -10.88
C LYS A 13 0.03 1.87 -9.67
N LEU A 14 1.24 1.53 -9.21
CA LEU A 14 1.87 2.21 -8.06
C LEU A 14 2.28 3.65 -8.38
N ASP A 15 2.68 3.92 -9.61
CA ASP A 15 3.07 5.26 -10.06
C ASP A 15 1.84 6.18 -10.18
N GLU A 16 0.77 5.66 -10.77
CA GLU A 16 -0.53 6.34 -10.92
C GLU A 16 -1.31 6.50 -9.61
N MET A 17 -0.97 5.73 -8.57
CA MET A 17 -1.64 5.81 -7.26
C MET A 17 -1.53 7.20 -6.63
N GLU A 18 -2.68 7.81 -6.38
CA GLU A 18 -2.77 9.07 -5.65
C GLU A 18 -2.60 8.88 -4.14
N THR A 19 -2.33 9.97 -3.43
CA THR A 19 -2.27 9.95 -1.96
C THR A 19 -3.64 9.56 -1.38
N ASN A 20 -3.61 8.74 -0.33
CA ASN A 20 -4.78 8.12 0.31
C ASN A 20 -5.50 7.10 -0.59
N GLN A 21 -4.87 6.62 -1.66
CA GLN A 21 -5.31 5.41 -2.35
C GLN A 21 -4.60 4.19 -1.78
N MET A 22 -5.24 3.03 -1.92
CA MET A 22 -4.66 1.74 -1.58
C MET A 22 -4.89 0.72 -2.69
N LEU A 23 -3.88 -0.10 -2.96
CA LEU A 23 -4.01 -1.30 -3.77
C LEU A 23 -4.27 -2.49 -2.85
N VAL A 24 -5.32 -3.25 -3.17
CA VAL A 24 -5.74 -4.40 -2.38
C VAL A 24 -5.50 -5.67 -3.17
N PHE A 25 -4.70 -6.53 -2.56
CA PHE A 25 -4.42 -7.89 -2.99
C PHE A 25 -5.24 -8.82 -2.10
N PRO A 26 -6.34 -9.40 -2.60
CA PRO A 26 -7.27 -10.14 -1.77
C PRO A 26 -6.62 -11.39 -1.17
N HIS A 27 -7.17 -11.83 -0.04
CA HIS A 27 -6.81 -13.08 0.59
C HIS A 27 -7.09 -14.24 -0.37
N GLN A 28 -6.14 -15.18 -0.48
CA GLN A 28 -6.30 -16.44 -1.20
C GLN A 28 -6.01 -17.59 -0.23
N ARG A 29 -6.45 -18.80 -0.58
CA ARG A 29 -6.41 -19.99 0.29
C ARG A 29 -5.08 -20.23 1.03
N ASN A 30 -3.95 -19.87 0.42
CA ASN A 30 -2.61 -20.03 0.99
C ASN A 30 -1.83 -18.71 1.14
N GLN A 31 -2.49 -17.55 0.97
CA GLN A 31 -1.82 -16.25 0.94
C GLN A 31 -2.63 -15.20 1.69
N PRO A 32 -2.04 -14.53 2.70
CA PRO A 32 -2.72 -13.46 3.43
C PRO A 32 -3.07 -12.30 2.50
N ARG A 33 -4.07 -11.51 2.91
CA ARG A 33 -4.36 -10.23 2.26
C ARG A 33 -3.13 -9.34 2.35
N VAL A 34 -2.79 -8.69 1.24
CA VAL A 34 -1.76 -7.65 1.20
C VAL A 34 -2.43 -6.34 0.78
N THR A 35 -2.10 -5.24 1.42
CA THR A 35 -2.50 -3.91 0.98
C THR A 35 -1.29 -3.02 0.82
N ILE A 36 -1.32 -2.15 -0.17
CA ILE A 36 -0.30 -1.12 -0.37
C ILE A 36 -0.98 0.22 -0.24
N HIS A 37 -0.64 1.00 0.78
CA HIS A 37 -1.19 2.33 1.01
C HIS A 37 -0.23 3.38 0.44
N CYS A 38 -0.75 4.33 -0.33
CA CYS A 38 -0.01 5.49 -0.78
C CYS A 38 -0.27 6.65 0.19
N LYS A 39 0.73 7.01 1.00
CA LYS A 39 0.65 8.08 1.99
C LYS A 39 1.68 9.17 1.67
N ARG A 40 1.37 10.42 1.98
CA ARG A 40 2.32 11.53 1.86
C ARG A 40 2.88 11.86 3.24
N ARG A 41 4.21 11.97 3.35
CA ARG A 41 4.91 12.41 4.57
C ARG A 41 5.84 13.55 4.19
N GLY A 42 5.44 14.78 4.52
CA GLY A 42 6.11 15.99 4.02
C GLY A 42 6.01 16.10 2.50
N GLU A 43 7.15 16.30 1.83
CA GLU A 43 7.21 16.43 0.38
C GLU A 43 7.28 15.09 -0.37
N TYR A 44 7.41 13.97 0.35
CA TYR A 44 7.63 12.66 -0.26
C TYR A 44 6.38 11.79 -0.22
N ARG A 45 6.17 11.03 -1.31
CA ARG A 45 5.21 9.95 -1.40
C ARG A 45 5.84 8.66 -0.89
N HIS A 46 5.14 7.97 0.01
CA HIS A 46 5.55 6.71 0.60
C HIS A 46 4.50 5.64 0.30
N TRP A 47 4.96 4.45 -0.04
CA TRP A 47 4.14 3.27 -0.17
C TRP A 47 4.36 2.37 1.03
N TRP A 48 3.27 2.01 1.71
CA TRP A 48 3.27 1.17 2.90
C TRP A 48 2.65 -0.17 2.56
N VAL A 49 3.42 -1.25 2.69
CA VAL A 49 2.97 -2.62 2.46
C VAL A 49 2.53 -3.22 3.78
N VAL A 50 1.27 -3.64 3.83
CA VAL A 50 0.62 -4.25 5.00
C VAL A 50 0.25 -5.68 4.63
N LYS A 51 0.61 -6.64 5.48
CA LYS A 51 0.30 -8.06 5.30
C LYS A 51 -0.57 -8.49 6.47
N GLY A 52 -1.84 -8.83 6.20
CA GLY A 52 -2.81 -9.08 7.26
C GLY A 52 -3.09 -7.84 8.09
N LEU A 53 -2.68 -7.84 9.37
CA LEU A 53 -2.83 -6.72 10.32
C LEU A 53 -1.49 -6.04 10.65
N GLU A 54 -0.39 -6.49 10.05
CA GLU A 54 0.95 -6.00 10.37
C GLU A 54 1.43 -5.06 9.25
N GLU A 55 1.88 -3.86 9.60
CA GLU A 55 2.66 -3.02 8.69
C GLU A 55 4.06 -3.65 8.55
N ASN A 56 4.39 -4.10 7.33
CA ASN A 56 5.57 -4.93 7.11
C ASN A 56 6.71 -4.16 6.44
N TYR A 57 6.41 -3.14 5.66
CA TYR A 57 7.43 -2.42 4.89
C TYR A 57 6.97 -1.04 4.43
N GLN A 58 7.90 -0.09 4.36
CA GLN A 58 7.67 1.24 3.81
C GLN A 58 8.83 1.66 2.90
N SER A 59 8.53 2.35 1.81
CA SER A 59 9.55 2.91 0.92
C SER A 59 9.03 4.06 0.08
N THR A 60 9.92 4.95 -0.36
CA THR A 60 9.67 5.98 -1.38
C THR A 60 10.08 5.52 -2.78
N ASN A 61 10.67 4.34 -2.91
CA ASN A 61 11.10 3.76 -4.17
C ASN A 61 10.14 2.65 -4.60
N ILE A 62 9.40 2.89 -5.68
CA ILE A 62 8.43 1.92 -6.27
C ILE A 62 9.10 0.57 -6.57
N GLN A 63 10.32 0.55 -7.11
CA GLN A 63 10.99 -0.71 -7.44
C GLN A 63 11.26 -1.53 -6.17
N ALA A 64 11.65 -0.88 -5.08
CA ALA A 64 11.88 -1.56 -3.80
C ALA A 64 10.57 -2.10 -3.19
N VAL A 65 9.45 -1.38 -3.37
CA VAL A 65 8.11 -1.85 -2.97
C VAL A 65 7.70 -3.08 -3.77
N ILE A 66 7.92 -3.06 -5.10
CA ILE A 66 7.66 -4.20 -5.98
C ILE A 66 8.52 -5.39 -5.56
N ASP A 67 9.84 -5.21 -5.42
CA ASP A 67 10.74 -6.31 -5.08
C ASP A 67 10.38 -6.92 -3.72
N HIS A 68 9.99 -6.11 -2.73
CA HIS A 68 9.46 -6.59 -1.45
C HIS A 68 8.12 -7.33 -1.61
N LEU A 69 7.19 -6.77 -2.39
CA LEU A 69 5.90 -7.39 -2.68
C LEU A 69 6.07 -8.77 -3.34
N LEU A 70 7.04 -8.91 -4.24
CA LEU A 70 7.35 -10.17 -4.93
C LEU A 70 7.94 -11.23 -4.00
N GLN A 71 8.63 -10.83 -2.93
CA GLN A 71 9.07 -11.76 -1.89
C GLN A 71 7.89 -12.31 -1.07
N ILE A 72 6.84 -11.50 -0.86
CA ILE A 72 5.65 -11.92 -0.10
C ILE A 72 4.67 -12.69 -0.98
N ARG A 73 4.47 -12.22 -2.21
CA ARG A 73 3.49 -12.74 -3.17
C ARG A 73 4.15 -12.86 -4.55
N PRO A 74 4.51 -14.07 -4.98
CA PRO A 74 5.17 -14.26 -6.28
C PRO A 74 4.18 -14.00 -7.43
N LEU A 75 4.70 -13.53 -8.58
CA LEU A 75 3.91 -13.03 -9.73
C LEU A 75 2.87 -14.04 -10.26
N GLU A 76 3.15 -15.32 -10.10
CA GLU A 76 2.30 -16.44 -10.50
C GLU A 76 0.95 -16.45 -9.77
N SER A 77 0.89 -15.82 -8.58
CA SER A 77 -0.31 -15.78 -7.74
C SER A 77 -1.22 -14.56 -7.99
N TYR A 78 -0.84 -13.67 -8.92
CA TYR A 78 -1.63 -12.51 -9.33
C TYR A 78 -2.80 -12.85 -10.26
N GLN A 79 -3.41 -14.01 -10.06
CA GLN A 79 -4.66 -14.39 -10.73
C GLN A 79 -5.89 -13.68 -10.14
N ALA A 80 -5.74 -13.01 -8.99
CA ALA A 80 -6.82 -12.27 -8.35
C ALA A 80 -6.83 -10.80 -8.77
N SER A 81 -8.02 -10.29 -9.05
CA SER A 81 -8.30 -8.91 -9.40
C SER A 81 -7.69 -7.94 -8.37
N ILE A 82 -6.63 -7.24 -8.77
CA ILE A 82 -6.05 -6.16 -7.97
C ILE A 82 -7.06 -5.03 -7.95
N THR A 83 -7.50 -4.64 -6.76
CA THR A 83 -8.48 -3.56 -6.60
C THR A 83 -7.78 -2.30 -6.16
N LEU A 84 -7.93 -1.22 -6.93
CA LEU A 84 -7.58 0.12 -6.48
C LEU A 84 -8.77 0.67 -5.70
N ALA A 85 -8.54 1.04 -4.45
CA ALA A 85 -9.54 1.60 -3.56
C ALA A 85 -9.05 2.94 -3.00
N ARG A 86 -9.97 3.84 -2.68
CA ARG A 86 -9.65 5.04 -1.91
C ARG A 86 -9.78 4.71 -0.43
N GLU A 87 -8.78 5.09 0.36
CA GLU A 87 -8.87 5.04 1.81
C GLU A 87 -9.87 6.13 2.24
N GLU A 88 -11.09 5.71 2.57
CA GLU A 88 -12.05 6.59 3.23
C GLU A 88 -11.50 6.87 4.63
N VAL A 89 -11.05 8.10 4.85
CA VAL A 89 -10.72 8.59 6.18
C VAL A 89 -12.03 8.59 6.97
N SER A 90 -12.28 7.52 7.73
CA SER A 90 -13.27 7.56 8.80
C SER A 90 -12.90 8.73 9.70
N MET A 91 -13.84 9.67 9.89
CA MET A 91 -13.72 10.83 10.78
C MET A 91 -13.48 10.46 12.27
N GLY A 92 -13.17 9.20 12.60
CA GLY A 92 -12.80 8.75 13.94
C GLY A 92 -11.38 9.15 14.39
N ASN A 93 -10.45 9.45 13.47
CA ASN A 93 -9.04 9.75 13.82
C ASN A 93 -8.61 11.21 13.56
N VAL A 94 -9.54 12.12 13.22
CA VAL A 94 -9.22 13.55 13.11
C VAL A 94 -9.04 14.20 14.49
N PHE A 95 -9.55 13.57 15.56
CA PHE A 95 -9.39 14.07 16.93
C PHE A 95 -7.99 13.83 17.53
N ASP A 96 -7.21 12.87 17.03
CA ASP A 96 -5.84 12.62 17.52
C ASP A 96 -4.80 13.63 16.97
N LEU A 97 -5.16 14.46 15.99
CA LEU A 97 -4.28 15.48 15.42
C LEU A 97 -4.37 16.85 16.12
N TYR A 98 -5.24 17.00 17.13
CA TYR A 98 -5.39 18.24 17.91
C TYR A 98 -4.85 18.17 19.34
N GLU A 99 -4.33 17.03 19.82
CA GLU A 99 -3.81 16.90 21.20
C GLU A 99 -2.27 17.01 21.30
N THR A 100 -1.60 17.75 20.42
CA THR A 100 -0.16 18.06 20.59
C THR A 100 0.21 19.52 20.39
N GLU A 101 -0.69 20.44 20.73
CA GLU A 101 -0.31 21.83 21.02
C GLU A 101 -0.92 22.28 22.34
N ASN A 102 -0.34 21.82 23.44
CA ASN A 102 -0.33 22.62 24.66
C ASN A 102 1.01 22.52 25.37
N PRO A 103 1.96 23.44 25.11
CA PRO A 103 3.18 23.50 25.88
C PRO A 103 3.03 24.19 27.24
N LEU A 104 1.86 24.76 27.62
CA LEU A 104 1.64 25.41 28.93
C LEU A 104 0.13 25.55 29.27
N ALA A 105 -0.47 24.60 30.00
CA ALA A 105 -1.61 24.86 30.90
C ALA A 105 -1.57 23.93 32.11
#